data_AF-A0A6B2CNA2-F1
#
_entry.id   AF-A0A6B2CNA2-F1
#
_cell.length_a   1.000
_cell.length_b   1.000
_cell.length_c   1.000
_cell.angle_alpha   90.00
_cell.angle_beta   90.00
_cell.angle_gamma   90.00
#
_symmetry.space_group_name_H-M   'P 1'
#
loop_
_entity.id
_entity.type
_entity.pdbx_description
1 polymer ?
#
loop_
_entity_poly.entity_id
_entity_poly.type
_entity_poly.pdbx_seq_one_letter_code
_entity_poly.pdbx_strand_id
1 'polypeptide(L)'
;MSCPCEGSTGVSLAVCLAPPPGDYEVVIPLGRGRELVLNSTGIYIRSLSMDDFLPFMRTQSMRISEETVTRLGVNADRLLCESVRGLLEAAKHGSVRASEILERCRNLVNFLLASCGGGLRS
;
A
#
# COMPACT_ATOMS: atom_id res chain seq x y z
N MET A 1 -6.09 23.63 -3.12
CA MET A 1 -4.76 23.03 -3.39
C MET A 1 -5.01 21.79 -4.23
N SER A 2 -4.20 21.54 -5.26
CA SER A 2 -4.32 20.36 -6.13
C SER A 2 -3.84 19.10 -5.42
N CYS A 3 -4.43 17.95 -5.77
CA CYS A 3 -4.01 16.65 -5.24
C CYS A 3 -2.66 16.26 -5.88
N PRO A 4 -1.63 15.89 -5.10
CA PRO A 4 -0.33 15.49 -5.65
C PRO A 4 -0.38 14.20 -6.49
N CYS A 5 -1.46 13.42 -6.38
CA CYS A 5 -1.65 12.18 -7.13
C CYS A 5 -2.52 12.36 -8.39
N GLU A 6 -2.96 13.58 -8.71
CA GLU A 6 -3.65 13.85 -9.97
C GLU A 6 -2.74 13.57 -11.16
N GLY A 7 -3.21 12.72 -12.08
CA GLY A 7 -2.47 12.29 -13.26
C GLY A 7 -1.72 10.96 -13.10
N SER A 8 -1.60 10.43 -11.89
CA SER A 8 -1.06 9.08 -11.65
C SER A 8 -2.12 8.01 -11.95
N THR A 9 -1.70 6.86 -12.48
CA THR A 9 -2.59 5.74 -12.80
C THR A 9 -2.03 4.40 -12.33
N GLY A 10 -2.90 3.40 -12.13
CA GLY A 10 -2.50 2.03 -11.83
C GLY A 10 -1.64 1.92 -10.57
N VAL A 11 -0.49 1.27 -10.69
CA VAL A 11 0.43 1.01 -9.58
C VAL A 11 1.06 2.31 -9.05
N SER A 12 1.39 3.27 -9.92
CA SER A 12 1.94 4.56 -9.49
C SER A 12 0.94 5.36 -8.65
N LEU A 13 -0.35 5.26 -8.96
CA LEU A 13 -1.41 5.87 -8.16
C LEU A 13 -1.53 5.20 -6.79
N ALA A 14 -1.44 3.88 -6.74
CA ALA A 14 -1.43 3.12 -5.49
C ALA A 14 -0.27 3.55 -4.59
N VAL A 15 0.95 3.68 -5.15
CA VAL A 15 2.12 4.21 -4.42
C VAL A 15 1.88 5.64 -3.95
N CYS A 16 1.37 6.53 -4.79
CA CYS A 16 1.15 7.92 -4.41
C CYS A 16 0.15 8.07 -3.25
N LEU A 17 -0.90 7.24 -3.25
CA LEU A 17 -1.92 7.21 -2.19
C LEU A 17 -1.59 6.25 -1.04
N ALA A 18 -0.43 5.62 -1.05
CA ALA A 18 -0.02 4.75 0.04
C ALA A 18 0.41 5.57 1.26
N PRO A 19 0.29 5.00 2.47
CA PRO A 19 0.69 5.70 3.68
C PRO A 19 2.19 6.08 3.67
N PRO A 20 2.56 7.15 4.40
CA PRO A 20 3.96 7.49 4.62
C PRO A 20 4.69 6.36 5.37
N PRO A 21 5.95 6.07 5.00
CA PRO A 21 6.73 5.04 5.66
C PRO A 21 6.90 5.34 7.16
N GLY A 22 6.78 4.31 8.00
CA GLY A 22 6.95 4.42 9.46
C GLY A 22 5.67 4.71 10.23
N ASP A 23 4.66 5.33 9.61
CA ASP A 23 3.37 5.59 10.26
C ASP A 23 2.42 4.39 10.10
N TYR A 24 2.38 3.83 8.89
CA TYR A 24 1.56 2.66 8.56
C TYR A 24 2.16 1.93 7.36
N GLU A 25 1.93 0.62 7.28
CA GLU A 25 2.37 -0.20 6.16
C GLU A 25 1.19 -0.97 5.58
N VAL A 26 1.02 -0.88 4.26
CA VAL A 26 0.07 -1.74 3.55
C VAL A 26 0.77 -3.04 3.22
N VAL A 27 0.24 -4.15 3.74
CA VAL A 27 0.84 -5.48 3.62
C VAL A 27 -0.13 -6.42 2.90
N ILE A 28 0.33 -7.02 1.80
CA ILE A 28 -0.44 -8.02 1.05
C ILE A 28 0.34 -9.34 1.08
N PRO A 29 -0.22 -10.43 1.65
CA PRO A 29 0.49 -11.71 1.70
C PRO A 29 0.65 -12.30 0.30
N LEU A 30 1.89 -12.68 -0.05
CA LEU A 30 2.23 -13.41 -1.28
C LEU A 30 2.38 -14.92 -1.05
N GLY A 31 2.31 -15.36 0.21
CA GLY A 31 2.50 -16.75 0.63
C GLY A 31 3.97 -17.14 0.81
N ARG A 32 4.20 -18.32 1.41
CA ARG A 32 5.55 -18.89 1.67
C ARG A 32 6.49 -17.93 2.43
N GLY A 33 5.97 -17.23 3.42
CA GLY A 33 6.74 -16.24 4.19
C GLY A 33 7.12 -14.99 3.39
N ARG A 34 6.42 -14.67 2.31
CA ARG A 34 6.63 -13.43 1.55
C ARG A 34 5.42 -12.54 1.62
N GLU A 35 5.68 -11.25 1.72
CA GLU A 35 4.68 -10.19 1.78
C GLU A 35 5.07 -9.09 0.81
N LEU A 36 4.07 -8.51 0.16
CA LEU A 36 4.21 -7.28 -0.59
C LEU A 36 3.93 -6.12 0.37
N VAL A 37 4.88 -5.21 0.50
CA VAL A 37 4.74 -4.00 1.32
C VAL A 37 4.69 -2.79 0.40
N LEU A 38 3.71 -1.93 0.64
CA LEU A 38 3.45 -0.73 -0.14
C LEU A 38 3.45 0.50 0.76
N ASN A 39 4.20 1.53 0.36
CA ASN A 39 4.21 2.85 0.99
C ASN A 39 4.48 3.94 -0.06
N SER A 40 4.39 5.20 0.34
CA SER A 40 4.59 6.35 -0.57
C SER A 40 5.97 6.45 -1.23
N THR A 41 6.96 5.65 -0.79
CA THR A 41 8.30 5.61 -1.39
C THR A 41 8.49 4.50 -2.43
N GLY A 42 7.60 3.50 -2.42
CA GLY A 42 7.61 2.42 -3.41
C GLY A 42 6.98 1.11 -2.94
N ILE A 43 7.30 0.05 -3.67
CA ILE A 43 6.79 -1.31 -3.45
C ILE A 43 7.96 -2.23 -3.14
N TYR A 44 7.76 -3.08 -2.14
CA TYR A 44 8.80 -3.94 -1.60
C TYR A 44 8.27 -5.37 -1.47
N ILE A 45 9.14 -6.35 -1.69
CA ILE A 45 8.89 -7.72 -1.24
C ILE A 45 9.64 -7.88 0.08
N ARG A 46 8.89 -8.14 1.14
CA ARG A 46 9.42 -8.53 2.45
C ARG A 46 9.40 -10.05 2.56
N SER A 47 10.57 -10.66 2.73
CA SER A 47 10.69 -12.07 3.07
C SER A 47 10.87 -12.22 4.58
N LEU A 48 10.06 -13.09 5.17
CA LEU A 48 10.06 -13.50 6.56
C LEU A 48 10.64 -14.91 6.60
N SER A 49 11.81 -15.06 7.19
CA SER A 49 12.38 -16.37 7.51
C SER A 49 12.50 -16.52 9.02
N MET A 50 11.86 -17.57 9.55
CA MET A 50 12.21 -18.11 10.85
C MET A 50 13.41 -19.03 10.67
N ASP A 51 14.47 -18.74 11.39
CA ASP A 51 15.63 -19.61 11.49
C ASP A 51 15.47 -20.41 12.78
N ASP A 52 15.48 -21.74 12.71
CA ASP A 52 15.27 -22.62 13.87
C ASP A 52 16.37 -22.44 14.94
N PHE A 53 17.48 -21.79 14.61
CA PHE A 53 18.62 -21.56 15.50
C PHE A 53 18.65 -20.16 16.12
N LEU A 54 17.82 -19.23 15.68
CA LEU A 54 17.82 -17.84 16.17
C LEU A 54 16.40 -17.42 16.58
N PRO A 55 16.19 -16.94 17.82
CA PRO A 55 14.85 -16.59 18.31
C PRO A 55 14.32 -15.26 17.74
N PHE A 56 14.83 -14.80 16.59
CA PHE A 56 14.41 -13.55 15.96
C PHE A 56 14.10 -13.74 14.47
N MET A 57 13.01 -13.10 14.05
CA MET A 57 12.58 -13.04 12.66
C MET A 57 13.56 -12.21 11.83
N ARG A 58 14.09 -12.78 10.74
CA ARG A 58 14.86 -12.02 9.75
C ARG A 58 13.90 -11.51 8.69
N THR A 59 13.85 -10.19 8.54
CA THR A 59 13.14 -9.49 7.47
C THR A 59 14.12 -9.00 6.42
N GLN A 60 13.91 -9.38 5.17
CA GLN A 60 14.62 -8.78 4.03
C GLN A 60 13.61 -8.08 3.14
N SER A 61 13.77 -6.77 2.93
CA SER A 61 12.90 -5.97 2.08
C SER A 61 13.63 -5.58 0.81
N MET A 62 13.12 -6.00 -0.35
CA MET A 62 13.68 -5.68 -1.66
C MET A 62 12.70 -4.80 -2.42
N ARG A 63 13.14 -3.61 -2.86
CA ARG A 63 12.32 -2.73 -3.72
C ARG A 63 12.13 -3.39 -5.07
N ILE A 64 10.91 -3.35 -5.59
CA ILE A 64 10.57 -3.91 -6.91
C ILE A 64 9.95 -2.86 -7.82
N SER A 65 10.02 -3.10 -9.13
CA SER A 65 9.38 -2.27 -10.15
C SER A 65 7.89 -2.57 -10.27
N GLU A 66 7.14 -1.63 -10.84
CA GLU A 66 5.72 -1.83 -11.16
C GLU A 66 5.49 -3.04 -12.08
N GLU A 67 6.38 -3.23 -13.07
CA GLU A 67 6.34 -4.39 -13.96
C GLU A 67 6.45 -5.72 -13.18
N THR A 68 7.28 -5.74 -12.13
CA THR A 68 7.42 -6.92 -11.27
C THR A 68 6.13 -7.21 -10.51
N VAL A 69 5.42 -6.18 -10.04
CA VAL A 69 4.12 -6.31 -9.36
C VAL A 69 3.08 -6.93 -10.30
N THR A 70 3.04 -6.48 -11.55
CA THR A 70 2.14 -7.05 -12.57
C THR A 70 2.48 -8.51 -12.86
N ARG A 71 3.77 -8.86 -12.96
CA ARG A 71 4.23 -10.25 -13.18
C ARG A 71 3.91 -11.18 -12.01
N LEU A 72 3.83 -10.65 -10.79
CA LEU A 72 3.38 -11.41 -9.61
C LEU A 72 1.87 -11.68 -9.60
N GLY A 73 1.12 -11.16 -10.58
CA GLY A 73 -0.32 -11.33 -10.67
C GLY A 73 -1.09 -10.53 -9.61
N VAL A 74 -0.46 -9.52 -9.00
CA VAL A 74 -1.14 -8.67 -8.01
C VAL A 74 -2.03 -7.70 -8.76
N ASN A 75 -3.33 -7.75 -8.46
CA ASN A 75 -4.32 -6.87 -9.07
C ASN A 75 -4.08 -5.41 -8.65
N ALA A 76 -3.94 -4.51 -9.62
CA ALA A 76 -3.73 -3.07 -9.40
C ALA A 76 -4.91 -2.40 -8.66
N ASP A 77 -6.15 -2.82 -8.91
CA ASP A 77 -7.33 -2.31 -8.21
C ASP A 77 -7.31 -2.73 -6.74
N ARG A 78 -6.90 -3.97 -6.46
CA ARG A 78 -6.70 -4.43 -5.09
C ARG A 78 -5.61 -3.60 -4.38
N LEU A 79 -4.49 -3.35 -5.06
CA LEU A 79 -3.43 -2.48 -4.53
C LEU A 79 -3.95 -1.09 -4.22
N LEU A 80 -4.68 -0.47 -5.14
CA LEU A 80 -5.29 0.85 -4.94
C LEU A 80 -6.21 0.86 -3.73
N CYS A 81 -7.09 -0.14 -3.59
CA CYS A 81 -8.00 -0.23 -2.46
C CYS A 81 -7.28 -0.39 -1.12
N GLU A 82 -6.27 -1.26 -1.05
CA GLU A 82 -5.48 -1.45 0.17
C GLU A 82 -4.64 -0.20 0.49
N SER A 83 -4.16 0.52 -0.54
CA SER A 83 -3.45 1.80 -0.37
C SER A 83 -4.33 2.85 0.30
N VAL A 84 -5.53 3.05 -0.26
CA VAL A 84 -6.47 4.06 0.22
C VAL A 84 -6.97 3.72 1.62
N ARG A 85 -7.24 2.43 1.90
CA ARG A 85 -7.56 1.97 3.26
C ARG A 85 -6.42 2.22 4.23
N GLY A 86 -5.20 1.87 3.87
CA GLY A 86 -4.02 2.12 4.71
C GLY A 86 -3.77 3.62 4.95
N LEU A 87 -4.04 4.48 3.96
CA LEU A 87 -3.94 5.93 4.12
C LEU A 87 -4.99 6.47 5.11
N LEU A 88 -6.23 5.97 5.04
CA LEU A 88 -7.30 6.31 5.99
C LEU A 88 -6.97 5.84 7.41
N GLU A 89 -6.46 4.63 7.55
CA GLU A 89 -6.04 4.06 8.83
C GLU A 89 -4.87 4.86 9.41
N ALA A 90 -3.85 5.18 8.61
CA ALA A 90 -2.73 6.02 9.04
C ALA A 90 -3.20 7.39 9.57
N ALA A 91 -4.14 8.04 8.87
CA ALA A 91 -4.72 9.31 9.31
C ALA A 91 -5.53 9.15 10.60
N LYS A 92 -6.33 8.09 10.72
CA LYS A 92 -7.08 7.76 11.95
C LYS A 92 -6.15 7.51 13.14
N HIS A 93 -4.97 6.95 12.90
CA HIS A 93 -3.93 6.71 13.91
C HIS A 93 -3.03 7.93 14.20
N GLY A 94 -3.35 9.10 13.63
CA GLY A 94 -2.69 10.37 13.97
C GLY A 94 -1.56 10.77 13.03
N SER A 95 -1.39 10.12 11.87
CA SER A 95 -0.44 10.58 10.86
C SER A 95 -0.89 11.93 10.28
N VAL A 96 -0.11 12.97 10.59
CA VAL A 96 -0.32 14.33 10.05
C VAL A 96 -0.18 14.33 8.53
N ARG A 97 0.85 13.64 8.01
CA ARG A 97 1.09 13.54 6.57
C ARG A 97 -0.03 12.82 5.83
N ALA A 98 -0.54 11.71 6.38
CA ALA A 98 -1.67 11.01 5.77
C ALA A 98 -2.93 11.88 5.74
N SER A 99 -3.19 12.60 6.84
CA SER A 99 -4.34 13.52 6.94
C SER A 99 -4.26 14.66 5.91
N GLU A 100 -3.07 15.24 5.72
CA GLU A 100 -2.85 16.26 4.68
C GLU A 100 -3.08 15.73 3.26
N ILE A 101 -2.61 14.51 2.96
CA ILE A 101 -2.82 13.88 1.65
C ILE A 101 -4.31 13.60 1.43
N LEU A 102 -5.03 13.08 2.44
CA LEU A 102 -6.47 12.83 2.36
C LEU A 102 -7.27 14.12 2.12
N GLU A 103 -6.95 15.21 2.81
CA GLU A 103 -7.60 16.50 2.60
C GLU A 103 -7.37 17.03 1.17
N ARG A 104 -6.12 16.94 0.67
CA ARG A 104 -5.78 17.40 -0.69
C ARG A 104 -6.37 16.52 -1.78
N CYS A 105 -6.48 15.21 -1.54
CA CYS A 105 -6.94 14.21 -2.52
C CYS A 105 -8.35 13.70 -2.26
N ARG A 106 -9.16 14.42 -1.46
CA ARG A 106 -10.46 13.96 -0.98
C ARG A 106 -11.40 13.45 -2.06
N ASN A 107 -11.52 14.18 -3.18
CA ASN A 107 -12.40 13.79 -4.29
C ASN A 107 -11.94 12.49 -4.96
N LEU A 108 -10.63 12.36 -5.19
CA LEU A 108 -10.02 11.17 -5.78
C LEU A 108 -10.19 9.95 -4.86
N VAL A 109 -9.92 10.13 -3.57
CA VAL A 109 -10.07 9.09 -2.55
C VAL A 109 -11.51 8.61 -2.45
N ASN A 110 -12.48 9.54 -2.41
CA ASN A 110 -13.90 9.17 -2.36
C ASN A 110 -14.36 8.41 -3.60
N PHE A 111 -13.89 8.80 -4.78
CA PHE A 111 -14.16 8.09 -6.03
C PHE A 111 -13.61 6.66 -6.00
N LEU A 112 -12.36 6.49 -5.56
CA LEU A 112 -11.73 5.17 -5.45
C LEU A 112 -12.41 4.29 -4.40
N LEU A 113 -12.79 4.83 -3.25
CA LEU A 113 -13.50 4.10 -2.21
C LEU A 113 -14.84 3.53 -2.67
N ALA A 114 -15.57 4.27 -3.52
CA ALA A 114 -16.82 3.79 -4.10
C ALA A 114 -16.59 2.52 -4.95
N SER A 115 -15.46 2.44 -5.67
CA SER A 115 -15.08 1.24 -6.43
C SER A 115 -14.59 0.09 -5.55
N CYS A 116 -13.95 0.40 -4.42
CA CYS A 116 -13.44 -0.58 -3.46
C CYS A 116 -14.52 -1.21 -2.56
N GLY A 117 -15.73 -0.63 -2.54
CA GLY A 117 -16.87 -1.06 -1.72
C GLY A 117 -17.73 -2.19 -2.31
N GLY A 118 -17.46 -2.65 -3.53
CA GLY A 118 -18.22 -3.72 -4.20
C GLY A 118 -17.79 -5.16 -3.86
N GLY A 119 -16.75 -5.35 -3.05
CA GLY A 119 -16.10 -6.66 -2.84
C GLY A 119 -15.97 -7.12 -1.38
N LEU A 120 -16.78 -6.61 -0.46
CA LEU A 120 -16.92 -7.18 0.89
C LEU A 120 -18.02 -8.25 0.87
N ARG A 121 -17.71 -9.43 0.30
CA ARG A 121 -18.34 -10.74 0.60
C ARG A 121 -17.84 -11.80 -0.40
N SER A 122 -17.00 -12.71 0.11
CA SER A 122 -16.96 -14.11 -0.31
C SER A 122 -16.38 -14.91 0.84
#